data_AF-A0A9D1ENG6-F1
#
_entry.id   AF-A0A9D1ENG6-F1
#
_cell.length_a   1.000
_cell.length_b   1.000
_cell.length_c   1.000
_cell.angle_alpha   90.00
_cell.angle_beta   90.00
_cell.angle_gamma   90.00
#
_symmetry.space_group_name_H-M   'P 1'
#
loop_
_entity.id
_entity.type
_entity.pdbx_description
1 polymer ?
#
loop_
_entity_poly.entity_id
_entity_poly.type
_entity_poly.pdbx_seq_one_letter_code
_entity_poly.pdbx_strand_id
1 'polypeptide(L)' 'MTNRMNKGVLYVLSAPSGCGKGTVLAELFKRNSDIYYSISATTRAPREGEADGVNYFF' A
#
# COMPACT_ATOMS: atom_id res chain seq x y z
N MET A 1 27.28 -21.82 1.48
CA MET A 1 26.12 -21.37 2.27
C MET A 1 25.19 -20.64 1.32
N THR A 2 24.03 -21.21 0.98
CA THR A 2 23.06 -20.56 0.08
C THR A 2 22.28 -19.50 0.87
N ASN A 3 22.47 -18.24 0.52
CA ASN A 3 21.73 -17.12 1.07
C ASN A 3 20.26 -17.24 0.61
N ARG A 4 19.39 -17.89 1.40
CA ARG A 4 17.95 -17.90 1.13
C ARG A 4 17.42 -16.50 1.45
N MET A 5 17.24 -15.66 0.43
CA MET A 5 16.36 -14.51 0.57
C MET A 5 14.98 -15.02 0.98
N ASN A 6 14.53 -14.68 2.18
CA ASN A 6 13.16 -14.96 2.59
C ASN A 6 12.22 -14.24 1.63
N LYS A 7 11.28 -14.98 1.04
CA LYS A 7 10.26 -14.39 0.18
C LYS A 7 9.38 -13.47 1.03
N GLY A 8 9.09 -12.28 0.52
CA GLY A 8 8.09 -11.40 1.13
C GLY A 8 6.72 -12.08 1.20
N VAL A 9 5.92 -11.70 2.18
CA VAL A 9 4.55 -12.18 2.34
C VAL A 9 3.59 -11.12 1.79
N LEU A 10 2.68 -11.54 0.91
CA LEU A 10 1.63 -10.66 0.39
C LEU A 10 0.43 -10.67 1.35
N TYR A 11 0.02 -9.48 1.78
CA TYR A 11 -1.17 -9.27 2.60
C TYR A 11 -2.26 -8.56 1.81
N VAL A 12 -3.51 -8.98 2.00
CA VAL A 12 -4.69 -8.32 1.44
C VAL A 12 -5.59 -7.88 2.59
N LEU A 13 -5.76 -6.57 2.73
CA LEU A 13 -6.72 -5.98 3.68
C LEU A 13 -7.90 -5.41 2.91
N SER A 14 -9.09 -5.97 3.14
CA SER A 14 -10.34 -5.54 2.51
C SER A 14 -11.38 -5.17 3.57
N ALA A 15 -12.14 -4.12 3.30
CA ALA A 15 -13.30 -3.69 4.09
C ALA A 15 -14.14 -2.70 3.25
N PRO A 16 -15.47 -2.57 3.53
CA PRO A 16 -16.28 -1.51 2.95
C PRO A 16 -15.76 -0.10 3.25
N SER A 17 -16.23 0.88 2.49
CA SER A 17 -15.95 2.29 2.78
C SER A 17 -16.47 2.66 4.18
N GLY A 18 -15.70 3.45 4.93
CA GLY A 18 -16.03 3.86 6.30
C GLY A 18 -15.62 2.87 7.41
N CYS A 19 -15.12 1.67 7.10
CA CYS A 19 -14.73 0.67 8.10
C CYS A 19 -13.31 0.85 8.69
N GLY A 20 -12.62 1.97 8.41
CA GLY A 20 -11.33 2.27 9.03
C GLY A 20 -10.10 1.61 8.39
N LYS A 21 -10.20 1.03 7.19
CA LYS A 21 -9.06 0.42 6.47
C LYS A 21 -7.84 1.35 6.36
N GLY A 22 -8.07 2.61 6.02
CA GLY A 22 -7.01 3.62 5.93
C GLY A 22 -6.32 3.86 7.28
N THR A 23 -7.08 3.93 8.37
CA THR A 23 -6.57 4.13 9.73
C THR A 23 -5.69 2.97 10.17
N VAL A 24 -6.13 1.73 9.94
CA VAL A 24 -5.33 0.53 10.27
C VAL A 24 -4.02 0.51 9.49
N LEU A 25 -4.06 0.80 8.19
CA LEU A 25 -2.86 0.86 7.36
C LEU A 25 -1.90 1.95 7.84
N ALA A 26 -2.40 3.16 8.13
CA ALA A 26 -1.58 4.26 8.63
C ALA A 26 -0.85 3.90 9.94
N GLU A 27 -1.54 3.24 10.88
CA GLU A 27 -0.91 2.77 12.13
C GLU A 27 0.09 1.63 11.90
N LEU A 28 -0.15 0.76 10.93
CA LEU A 28 0.77 -0.32 10.56
C LEU A 28 2.09 0.22 10.02
N PHE A 29 2.03 1.18 9.07
CA PHE A 29 3.23 1.78 8.48
C PHE A 29 4.05 2.62 9.47
N LYS A 30 3.42 3.20 10.50
CA LYS A 30 4.15 3.89 11.59
C LYS A 30 4.98 2.93 12.44
N ARG A 31 4.56 1.67 12.57
CA ARG A 31 5.14 0.69 13.50
C ARG A 31 6.11 -0.29 12.85
N ASN A 32 6.03 -0.47 11.53
CA ASN A 32 6.85 -1.45 10.82
C ASN A 32 7.36 -0.88 9.49
N SER A 33 8.68 -0.70 9.40
CA SER A 33 9.38 -0.22 8.19
C SER A 33 9.51 -1.28 7.09
N ASP A 34 9.27 -2.55 7.39
CA ASP A 34 9.44 -3.65 6.44
C ASP A 34 8.14 -4.00 5.69
N ILE A 35 7.10 -3.17 5.85
CA ILE A 35 5.83 -3.28 5.13
C ILE A 35 5.75 -2.17 4.09
N TYR A 36 5.39 -2.55 2.87
CA TYR A 36 5.32 -1.65 1.73
C TYR A 36 3.90 -1.59 1.17
N TYR A 37 3.45 -0.40 0.78
CA TYR A 37 2.16 -0.23 0.12
C TYR A 37 2.27 -0.61 -1.36
N SER A 38 1.33 -1.39 -1.87
CA SER A 38 1.20 -1.66 -3.30
C SER A 38 0.44 -0.52 -3.98
N ILE A 39 1.13 0.27 -4.80
CA ILE A 39 0.53 1.36 -5.57
C ILE A 39 -0.20 0.76 -6.77
N SER A 40 -1.49 1.06 -6.88
CA SER A 40 -2.33 0.53 -7.96
C SER A 40 -2.23 1.39 -9.22
N ALA A 41 -2.51 0.81 -10.39
CA ALA A 41 -2.66 1.57 -11.63
C ALA A 41 -4.13 2.00 -11.84
N THR A 42 -4.35 3.14 -12.50
CA THR A 42 -5.68 3.61 -12.87
C THR A 42 -5.62 4.41 -14.18
N THR A 43 -6.73 4.51 -14.91
CA THR A 43 -6.82 5.29 -16.16
C THR A 43 -7.54 6.63 -16.00
N ARG A 44 -7.99 6.95 -14.78
CA ARG A 44 -8.60 8.26 -14.49
C ARG A 44 -7.52 9.33 -14.37
N ALA A 45 -7.90 10.58 -14.59
CA ALA A 45 -7.03 11.70 -14.27
C ALA A 45 -6.76 11.80 -12.74
N PRO A 46 -5.57 12.29 -12.33
CA PRO A 46 -5.30 12.66 -10.95
C PRO A 46 -6.28 13.71 -10.43
N ARG A 47 -6.67 13.59 -9.15
CA ARG A 47 -7.38 14.65 -8.42
C ARG A 47 -6.39 15.66 -7.87
N GLU A 48 -6.89 16.82 -7.46
CA GLU A 48 -6.06 17.82 -6.76
C GLU A 48 -5.36 17.19 -5.54
N GLY A 49 -4.03 17.34 -5.50
CA GLY A 49 -3.18 16.79 -4.44
C GLY A 49 -2.71 15.34 -4.66
N GLU A 50 -3.14 14.65 -5.72
CA GLU A 50 -2.59 13.33 -6.06
C GLU A 50 -1.35 13.44 -6.96
N ALA A 51 -0.41 12.51 -6.78
CA ALA A 51 0.81 12.42 -7.57
C ALA A 51 1.05 11.02 -8.14
N ASP A 52 1.55 10.96 -9.38
CA ASP A 52 1.95 9.73 -10.05
C ASP A 52 3.07 9.01 -9.31
N GLY A 53 2.96 7.68 -9.22
CA GLY A 53 3.88 6.84 -8.45
C GLY A 53 3.78 7.03 -6.93
N VAL A 54 2.80 7.79 -6.43
CA VAL A 54 2.52 7.97 -5.00
C VAL A 54 1.14 7.43 -4.64
N ASN A 55 0.09 7.96 -5.28
CA ASN A 55 -1.29 7.55 -5.03
C ASN A 55 -1.70 6.41 -5.95
N TYR A 56 -1.38 6.58 -7.24
CA TYR A 56 -1.59 5.60 -8.31
C TYR A 56 -0.44 5.73 -9.31
N PHE A 57 -0.28 4.70 -10.14
CA PHE A 57 0.28 4.88 -11.48
C PHE A 57 -0.88 5.33 -12.38
N PHE A 58 -0.90 6.60 -12.75
CA PHE A 58 -1.97 7.23 -13.53
C PHE A 58 -1.79 7.05 -15.04
#